data_AF-G9YWE7-F1
#
_entry.id   AF-G9YWE7-F1
#
_cell.length_a   1.000
_cell.length_b   1.000
_cell.length_c   1.000
_cell.angle_alpha   90.00
_cell.angle_beta   90.00
_cell.angle_gamma   90.00
#
_symmetry.space_group_name_H-M   'P 1'
#
loop_
_entity.id
_entity.type
_entity.pdbx_description
1 polymer ?
#
loop_
_entity_poly.entity_id
_entity_poly.type
_entity_poly.pdbx_seq_one_letter_code
_entity_poly.pdbx_strand_id
1 'polypeptide(L)'
;MMPLRPQTIGRDMSHGFSGSYARQPDMIVTTAPLGGAEDIPFGMPLVRGQKGEVIPMGAGNTGNQFIGVAGREVKSASEFYSQNEGRYGPGEPVSVFQRGCINVRCRKGAPAVDGTVYVRVTASGGYQPGDFEAEADGENTVALVNAQWGGPADGNGVAELRIAYVGPVPAAQGTAGPQGPKGDPGPQGEPGPQGETGPQGPVGPEGPKGPKGDQGPAGPSYTLPAAAAATLGGVKQMAAIADLSAAPTQQDFNNLLAALRTAGMLATS
;
A
#
# COMPACT_ATOMS: atom_id res chain seq x y z
N MET A 1 44.92 20.19 -7.68
CA MET A 1 43.73 20.62 -6.90
C MET A 1 42.51 20.23 -7.70
N MET A 2 41.73 19.23 -7.27
CA MET A 2 40.43 18.95 -7.88
C MET A 2 39.51 20.14 -7.56
N PRO A 3 38.76 20.69 -8.55
CA PRO A 3 37.82 21.76 -8.26
C PRO A 3 36.71 21.20 -7.39
N LEU A 4 36.49 21.82 -6.23
CA LEU A 4 35.29 21.63 -5.43
C LEU A 4 34.11 21.89 -6.36
N ARG A 5 33.31 20.85 -6.63
CA ARG A 5 32.02 21.00 -7.29
C ARG A 5 31.09 21.60 -6.23
N PRO A 6 30.73 22.90 -6.28
CA PRO A 6 29.78 23.43 -5.33
C PRO A 6 28.49 22.63 -5.51
N GLN A 7 28.05 21.95 -4.44
CA GLN A 7 26.70 21.40 -4.39
C GLN A 7 25.76 22.53 -4.80
N THR A 8 24.85 22.26 -5.74
CA THR A 8 23.84 23.22 -6.16
C THR A 8 23.03 23.64 -4.93
N ILE A 9 23.40 24.76 -4.32
CA ILE A 9 22.64 25.47 -3.29
C ILE A 9 21.46 26.08 -4.03
N GLY A 10 20.35 25.34 -4.17
CA GLY A 10 19.21 25.85 -4.93
C GLY A 10 18.21 24.82 -5.46
N ARG A 11 18.02 23.69 -4.79
CA ARG A 11 16.76 22.93 -4.85
C ARG A 11 16.37 22.63 -3.42
N ASP A 12 15.31 23.26 -2.94
CA ASP A 12 14.83 23.09 -1.56
C ASP A 12 14.73 21.59 -1.23
N MET A 13 15.47 21.14 -0.22
CA MET A 13 15.38 19.76 0.29
C MET A 13 14.35 19.69 1.43
N SER A 14 13.18 20.27 1.21
CA SER A 14 12.12 20.36 2.22
C SER A 14 11.69 18.99 2.72
N HIS A 15 11.80 17.95 1.88
CA HIS A 15 11.49 16.57 2.23
C HIS A 15 12.74 15.67 2.37
N GLY A 16 13.95 16.23 2.32
CA GLY A 16 15.19 15.48 2.45
C GLY A 16 15.37 14.41 1.35
N PHE A 17 15.77 13.20 1.74
CA PHE A 17 16.05 12.10 0.80
C PHE A 17 14.94 11.05 0.81
N SER A 18 14.74 10.39 -0.33
CA SER A 18 13.88 9.20 -0.43
C SER A 18 14.25 8.13 0.62
N GLY A 19 13.24 7.53 1.24
CA GLY A 19 13.35 6.62 2.37
C GLY A 19 13.50 7.30 3.73
N SER A 20 13.70 8.62 3.80
CA SER A 20 13.83 9.32 5.08
C SER A 20 12.47 9.49 5.74
N TYR A 21 12.42 9.32 7.07
CA TYR A 21 11.25 9.55 7.88
C TYR A 21 11.66 10.06 9.26
N ALA A 22 10.80 10.84 9.91
CA ALA A 22 10.97 11.21 11.31
C ALA A 22 10.23 10.21 12.19
N ARG A 23 10.68 10.04 13.44
CA ARG A 23 9.95 9.17 14.39
C ARG A 23 8.56 9.75 14.67
N GLN A 24 7.53 8.95 14.44
CA GLN A 24 6.13 9.30 14.71
C GLN A 24 5.55 8.36 15.78
N PRO A 25 4.58 8.80 16.60
CA PRO A 25 4.03 7.98 17.69
C PRO A 25 3.40 6.65 17.26
N ASP A 26 2.97 6.56 16.01
CA ASP A 26 2.16 5.45 15.47
C ASP A 26 2.83 4.79 14.26
N MET A 27 4.12 5.05 14.02
CA MET A 27 4.84 4.42 12.93
C MET A 27 5.15 2.96 13.25
N ILE A 28 5.14 2.13 12.20
CA ILE A 28 5.56 0.73 12.28
C ILE A 28 6.72 0.54 11.31
N VAL A 29 7.87 0.14 11.85
CA VAL A 29 9.04 -0.27 11.08
C VAL A 29 9.42 -1.66 11.53
N THR A 30 9.49 -2.60 10.59
CA THR A 30 9.90 -3.98 10.87
C THR A 30 11.18 -4.31 10.13
N THR A 31 11.98 -5.21 10.68
CA THR A 31 13.18 -5.71 10.01
C THR A 31 12.87 -7.01 9.30
N ALA A 32 13.32 -7.16 8.06
CA ALA A 32 13.20 -8.40 7.29
C ALA A 32 14.46 -8.67 6.46
N PRO A 33 14.81 -9.93 6.18
CA PRO A 33 15.96 -10.23 5.33
C PRO A 33 15.68 -9.79 3.88
N LEU A 34 16.70 -9.23 3.22
CA LEU A 34 16.65 -8.96 1.79
C LEU A 34 16.56 -10.28 1.00
N GLY A 35 15.61 -10.33 0.08
CA GLY A 35 15.45 -11.42 -0.88
C GLY A 35 16.17 -11.17 -2.19
N GLY A 36 16.80 -12.21 -2.74
CA GLY A 36 17.49 -12.13 -4.03
C GLY A 36 18.94 -11.63 -3.91
N ALA A 37 19.51 -11.26 -5.06
CA ALA A 37 20.92 -10.87 -5.21
C ALA A 37 21.10 -9.39 -5.61
N GLU A 38 20.01 -8.63 -5.72
CA GLU A 38 20.07 -7.22 -6.10
C GLU A 38 19.93 -6.31 -4.90
N ASP A 39 20.57 -5.15 -4.98
CA ASP A 39 20.47 -4.12 -3.95
C ASP A 39 19.06 -3.51 -3.94
N ILE A 40 18.60 -3.12 -2.75
CA ILE A 40 17.35 -2.37 -2.56
C ILE A 40 17.71 -0.92 -2.19
N PRO A 41 17.54 0.05 -3.10
CA PRO A 41 17.69 1.46 -2.77
C PRO A 41 16.70 1.91 -1.69
N PHE A 42 17.10 2.88 -0.87
CA PHE A 42 16.18 3.49 0.10
C PHE A 42 15.03 4.20 -0.61
N GLY A 43 13.84 4.10 -0.01
CA GLY A 43 12.61 4.64 -0.55
C GLY A 43 11.97 3.80 -1.65
N MET A 44 12.46 2.58 -1.90
CA MET A 44 11.84 1.65 -2.85
C MET A 44 10.58 1.00 -2.25
N PRO A 45 9.48 0.81 -3.01
CA PRO A 45 8.34 0.02 -2.58
C PRO A 45 8.73 -1.46 -2.47
N LEU A 46 8.20 -2.14 -1.45
CA LEU A 46 8.53 -3.53 -1.14
C LEU A 46 7.30 -4.43 -1.16
N VAL A 47 7.53 -5.69 -1.49
CA VAL A 47 6.57 -6.81 -1.35
C VAL A 47 7.21 -7.96 -0.59
N ARG A 48 6.40 -8.94 -0.15
CA ARG A 48 6.91 -10.20 0.40
C ARG A 48 7.30 -11.16 -0.72
N GLY A 49 8.51 -11.73 -0.61
CA GLY A 49 8.94 -12.90 -1.36
C GLY A 49 8.31 -14.20 -0.82
N GLN A 50 8.64 -15.32 -1.45
CA GLN A 50 7.97 -16.59 -1.20
C GLN A 50 8.33 -17.21 0.17
N LYS A 51 9.49 -16.89 0.73
CA LYS A 51 9.97 -17.42 2.03
C LYS A 51 9.90 -16.35 3.15
N GLY A 52 9.15 -15.26 2.92
CA GLY A 52 8.97 -14.17 3.89
C GLY A 52 10.03 -13.07 3.83
N GLU A 53 11.04 -13.21 2.97
CA GLU A 53 11.99 -12.17 2.60
C GLU A 53 11.30 -10.96 1.97
N VAL A 54 12.00 -9.83 1.92
CA VAL A 54 11.51 -8.62 1.24
C VAL A 54 12.25 -8.40 -0.07
N ILE A 55 11.50 -8.10 -1.11
CA ILE A 55 12.01 -7.83 -2.46
C ILE A 55 11.38 -6.53 -2.97
N PRO A 56 12.02 -5.83 -3.92
CA PRO A 56 11.41 -4.70 -4.61
C PRO A 56 10.06 -5.06 -5.23
N MET A 57 9.09 -4.16 -5.12
CA MET A 57 7.86 -4.24 -5.88
C MET A 57 8.15 -3.97 -7.35
N GLY A 58 7.70 -4.85 -8.24
CA GLY A 58 7.98 -4.75 -9.67
C GLY A 58 7.00 -5.54 -10.53
N ALA A 59 7.50 -6.07 -11.65
CA ALA A 59 6.68 -6.74 -12.65
C ALA A 59 5.84 -7.89 -12.08
N GLY A 60 4.55 -7.88 -12.43
CA GLY A 60 3.58 -8.87 -11.99
C GLY A 60 3.05 -8.68 -10.57
N ASN A 61 3.52 -7.68 -9.82
CA ASN A 61 2.94 -7.35 -8.53
C ASN A 61 1.67 -6.49 -8.66
N THR A 62 0.76 -6.65 -7.70
CA THR A 62 -0.47 -5.88 -7.59
C THR A 62 -0.38 -4.90 -6.42
N GLY A 63 -1.20 -3.84 -6.42
CA GLY A 63 -1.23 -2.85 -5.34
C GLY A 63 -1.47 -3.42 -3.94
N ASN A 64 -2.18 -4.55 -3.84
CA ASN A 64 -2.47 -5.22 -2.57
C ASN A 64 -1.27 -5.97 -1.98
N GLN A 65 -0.22 -6.20 -2.77
CA GLN A 65 1.00 -6.87 -2.31
C GLN A 65 2.02 -5.92 -1.69
N PHE A 66 1.80 -4.61 -1.81
CA PHE A 66 2.64 -3.59 -1.20
C PHE A 66 2.62 -3.70 0.32
N ILE A 67 3.79 -3.91 0.92
CA ILE A 67 3.94 -4.07 2.38
C ILE A 67 4.60 -2.89 3.07
N GLY A 68 5.10 -1.92 2.30
CA GLY A 68 5.82 -0.78 2.84
C GLY A 68 6.97 -0.31 1.95
N VAL A 69 7.79 0.57 2.51
CA VAL A 69 8.90 1.23 1.84
C VAL A 69 10.21 0.89 2.52
N ALA A 70 11.29 0.71 1.75
CA ALA A 70 12.63 0.58 2.28
C ALA A 70 13.02 1.88 3.02
N GLY A 71 13.01 1.84 4.34
CA GLY A 71 13.38 2.97 5.18
C GLY A 71 14.87 3.31 5.04
N ARG A 72 15.22 4.57 5.24
CA ARG A 72 16.60 4.99 5.38
C ARG A 72 16.97 4.95 6.85
N GLU A 73 17.70 3.92 7.25
CA GLU A 73 18.31 3.87 8.58
C GLU A 73 19.82 4.13 8.49
N VAL A 74 20.38 4.69 9.57
CA VAL A 74 21.83 4.81 9.70
C VAL A 74 22.39 3.42 9.93
N LYS A 75 23.00 2.85 8.88
CA LYS A 75 23.66 1.55 8.96
C LYS A 75 24.94 1.68 9.75
N SER A 76 25.10 0.89 10.81
CA SER A 76 26.39 0.71 11.47
C SER A 76 27.30 -0.05 10.52
N ALA A 77 28.05 0.65 9.69
CA ALA A 77 29.00 0.00 8.80
C ALA A 77 30.28 -0.35 9.55
N SER A 78 30.79 -1.55 9.32
CA SER A 78 32.09 -2.01 9.84
C SER A 78 33.27 -1.28 9.18
N GLU A 79 33.04 -0.61 8.05
CA GLU A 79 34.06 0.12 7.30
C GLU A 79 33.58 1.54 6.96
N PHE A 80 34.51 2.49 6.95
CA PHE A 80 34.22 3.91 6.73
C PHE A 80 33.59 4.19 5.35
N TYR A 81 33.94 3.42 4.32
CA TYR A 81 33.51 3.66 2.94
C TYR A 81 32.12 3.12 2.60
N SER A 82 31.56 2.20 3.40
CA SER A 82 30.21 1.65 3.19
C SER A 82 29.13 2.36 4.02
N GLN A 83 29.51 3.38 4.81
CA GLN A 83 28.57 4.27 5.48
C GLN A 83 27.86 5.13 4.42
N ASN A 84 26.59 4.81 4.13
CA ASN A 84 25.67 5.58 3.27
C ASN A 84 25.63 5.24 1.76
N GLU A 85 25.73 3.97 1.37
CA GLU A 85 25.50 3.60 -0.04
C GLU A 85 24.06 3.83 -0.55
N GLY A 86 23.16 4.37 0.29
CA GLY A 86 21.78 4.69 -0.12
C GLY A 86 20.93 3.45 -0.42
N ARG A 87 21.36 2.28 0.06
CA ARG A 87 20.78 0.98 -0.27
C ARG A 87 21.02 -0.07 0.81
N TYR A 88 20.23 -1.13 0.74
CA TYR A 88 20.49 -2.42 1.35
C TYR A 88 21.09 -3.37 0.32
N GLY A 89 22.17 -4.06 0.67
CA GLY A 89 22.80 -5.08 -0.15
C GLY A 89 22.33 -6.50 0.20
N PRO A 90 22.60 -7.50 -0.64
CA PRO A 90 22.24 -8.89 -0.40
C PRO A 90 22.68 -9.41 0.97
N GLY A 91 21.75 -10.05 1.69
CA GLY A 91 21.98 -10.59 3.02
C GLY A 91 21.86 -9.57 4.17
N GLU A 92 21.68 -8.28 3.88
CA GLU A 92 21.47 -7.29 4.93
C GLU A 92 20.02 -7.26 5.44
N PRO A 93 19.81 -6.90 6.71
CA PRO A 93 18.49 -6.63 7.25
C PRO A 93 17.93 -5.34 6.65
N VAL A 94 16.78 -5.44 6.00
CA VAL A 94 16.04 -4.30 5.43
C VAL A 94 15.05 -3.78 6.46
N SER A 95 15.05 -2.47 6.66
CA SER A 95 14.05 -1.78 7.50
C SER A 95 12.85 -1.43 6.62
N VAL A 96 11.72 -2.05 6.91
CA VAL A 96 10.47 -1.93 6.15
C VAL A 96 9.56 -0.97 6.90
N PHE A 97 9.35 0.22 6.37
CA PHE A 97 8.42 1.21 6.90
C PHE A 97 7.00 0.89 6.43
N GLN A 98 6.10 0.54 7.35
CA GLN A 98 4.78 -0.03 7.06
C GLN A 98 3.61 0.87 7.44
N ARG A 99 3.84 1.90 8.27
CA ARG A 99 2.80 2.82 8.74
C ARG A 99 3.39 4.15 9.14
N GLY A 100 2.66 5.22 8.85
CA GLY A 100 3.07 6.60 9.13
C GLY A 100 3.46 7.33 7.85
N CYS A 101 4.26 8.38 7.98
CA CYS A 101 4.70 9.21 6.86
C CYS A 101 6.19 8.99 6.56
N ILE A 102 6.50 8.74 5.30
CA ILE A 102 7.87 8.53 4.79
C ILE A 102 8.04 9.29 3.49
N ASN A 103 9.21 9.87 3.28
CA ASN A 103 9.49 10.62 2.06
C ASN A 103 9.94 9.67 0.96
N VAL A 104 9.32 9.76 -0.22
CA VAL A 104 9.67 8.96 -1.40
C VAL A 104 9.77 9.85 -2.62
N ARG A 105 10.55 9.40 -3.61
CA ARG A 105 10.69 10.14 -4.87
C ARG A 105 9.53 9.80 -5.81
N CYS A 106 8.73 10.81 -6.15
CA CYS A 106 7.76 10.73 -7.23
C CYS A 106 8.46 10.96 -8.59
N ARG A 107 8.17 10.09 -9.55
CA ARG A 107 8.83 10.05 -10.87
C ARG A 107 7.96 10.59 -11.99
N LYS A 108 6.65 10.39 -11.88
CA LYS A 108 5.64 10.85 -12.84
C LYS A 108 4.46 11.49 -12.12
N GLY A 109 3.95 12.58 -12.68
CA GLY A 109 2.81 13.31 -12.13
C GLY A 109 3.18 14.27 -11.00
N ALA A 110 2.16 14.98 -10.50
CA ALA A 110 2.29 15.93 -9.40
C ALA A 110 1.56 15.38 -8.16
N PRO A 111 2.29 14.93 -7.13
CA PRO A 111 1.70 14.55 -5.85
C PRO A 111 0.82 15.67 -5.28
N ALA A 112 -0.30 15.30 -4.67
CA ALA A 112 -1.23 16.23 -4.04
C ALA A 112 -1.74 15.62 -2.73
N VAL A 113 -2.24 16.45 -1.81
CA VAL A 113 -2.81 15.96 -0.55
C VAL A 113 -3.94 14.97 -0.85
N ASP A 114 -3.89 13.80 -0.19
CA ASP A 114 -4.82 12.68 -0.34
C ASP A 114 -4.85 12.06 -1.76
N GLY A 115 -3.89 12.42 -2.62
CA GLY A 115 -3.76 11.89 -3.98
C GLY A 115 -3.41 10.41 -3.98
N THR A 116 -3.95 9.67 -4.97
CA THR A 116 -3.63 8.26 -5.19
C THR A 116 -2.16 8.08 -5.53
N VAL A 117 -1.55 7.06 -4.92
CA VAL A 117 -0.17 6.67 -5.19
C VAL A 117 -0.17 5.47 -6.12
N TYR A 118 0.61 5.56 -7.17
CA TYR A 118 0.84 4.47 -8.10
C TYR A 118 2.28 3.98 -7.96
N VAL A 119 2.48 2.68 -8.14
CA VAL A 119 3.81 2.09 -8.30
C VAL A 119 3.90 1.52 -9.70
N ARG A 120 4.98 1.85 -10.41
CA ARG A 120 5.27 1.26 -11.69
C ARG A 120 5.63 -0.21 -11.53
N VAL A 121 4.99 -1.07 -12.31
CA VAL A 121 5.25 -2.51 -12.34
C VAL A 121 5.85 -2.93 -13.68
N THR A 122 5.67 -2.13 -14.74
CA THR A 122 6.26 -2.40 -16.06
C THR A 122 7.02 -1.18 -16.56
N ALA A 123 8.25 -1.39 -17.01
CA ALA A 123 9.07 -0.32 -17.58
C ALA A 123 8.39 0.27 -18.82
N SER A 124 8.20 1.60 -18.84
CA SER A 124 7.66 2.33 -20.00
C SER A 124 8.00 3.81 -19.87
N GLY A 125 8.18 4.49 -21.01
CA GLY A 125 8.40 5.95 -21.04
C GLY A 125 9.66 6.45 -20.31
N GLY A 126 10.66 5.59 -20.07
CA GLY A 126 11.87 5.91 -19.29
C GLY A 126 11.73 5.69 -17.78
N TYR A 127 10.54 5.29 -17.31
CA TYR A 127 10.28 4.92 -15.92
C TYR A 127 10.50 3.43 -15.70
N GLN A 128 10.95 3.06 -14.51
CA GLN A 128 11.34 1.69 -14.15
C GLN A 128 10.37 1.09 -13.12
N PRO A 129 10.24 -0.25 -13.06
CA PRO A 129 9.51 -0.91 -11.99
C PRO A 129 10.02 -0.47 -10.61
N GLY A 130 9.09 -0.23 -9.69
CA GLY A 130 9.38 0.32 -8.35
C GLY A 130 9.37 1.84 -8.27
N ASP A 131 9.26 2.56 -9.40
CA ASP A 131 9.07 4.01 -9.37
C ASP A 131 7.69 4.38 -8.78
N PHE A 132 7.67 5.32 -7.82
CA PHE A 132 6.43 5.92 -7.32
C PHE A 132 5.92 7.02 -8.25
N GLU A 133 4.61 7.06 -8.48
CA GLU A 133 3.96 7.98 -9.41
C GLU A 133 2.66 8.54 -8.81
N ALA A 134 2.33 9.77 -9.19
CA ALA A 134 1.07 10.43 -8.84
C ALA A 134 0.02 10.35 -9.96
N GLU A 135 0.37 9.73 -11.09
CA GLU A 135 -0.48 9.58 -12.26
C GLU A 135 -0.41 8.13 -12.75
N ALA A 136 -1.57 7.55 -13.10
CA ALA A 136 -1.62 6.21 -13.68
C ALA A 136 -0.98 6.17 -15.08
N ASP A 137 -0.57 4.97 -15.50
CA ASP A 137 -0.08 4.67 -16.84
C ASP A 137 -0.64 3.32 -17.33
N GLY A 138 -1.97 3.20 -17.30
CA GLY A 138 -2.68 1.97 -17.68
C GLY A 138 -2.19 0.75 -16.91
N GLU A 139 -1.87 -0.32 -17.62
CA GLU A 139 -1.39 -1.59 -17.04
C GLU A 139 0.07 -1.52 -16.53
N ASN A 140 0.82 -0.45 -16.86
CA ASN A 140 2.21 -0.32 -16.44
C ASN A 140 2.35 0.07 -14.96
N THR A 141 1.26 0.52 -14.33
CA THR A 141 1.23 1.01 -12.95
C THR A 141 0.10 0.36 -12.18
N VAL A 142 0.29 0.16 -10.88
CA VAL A 142 -0.75 -0.30 -9.97
C VAL A 142 -0.99 0.74 -8.88
N ALA A 143 -2.26 0.99 -8.56
CA ALA A 143 -2.65 1.89 -7.48
C ALA A 143 -2.41 1.20 -6.12
N LEU A 144 -1.83 1.92 -5.17
CA LEU A 144 -1.71 1.46 -3.78
C LEU A 144 -3.02 1.74 -3.04
N VAL A 145 -3.55 0.72 -2.38
CA VAL A 145 -4.83 0.79 -1.66
C VAL A 145 -4.70 1.33 -0.23
N ASN A 146 -3.49 1.25 0.33
CA ASN A 146 -3.17 1.60 1.71
C ASN A 146 -2.20 2.78 1.81
N ALA A 147 -2.02 3.56 0.74
CA ALA A 147 -1.11 4.70 0.74
C ALA A 147 -1.65 5.87 -0.08
N GLN A 148 -1.38 7.08 0.40
CA GLN A 148 -1.75 8.34 -0.25
C GLN A 148 -0.62 9.36 -0.15
N TRP A 149 -0.55 10.27 -1.11
CA TRP A 149 0.36 11.40 -1.05
C TRP A 149 -0.01 12.35 0.10
N GLY A 150 0.99 12.81 0.85
CA GLY A 150 0.85 13.80 1.94
C GLY A 150 0.85 15.25 1.46
N GLY A 151 1.28 15.49 0.23
CA GLY A 151 1.38 16.83 -0.34
C GLY A 151 2.21 16.87 -1.61
N PRO A 152 2.47 18.07 -2.16
CA PRO A 152 3.31 18.25 -3.34
C PRO A 152 4.76 17.82 -3.10
N ALA A 153 5.43 17.43 -4.18
CA ALA A 153 6.85 17.16 -4.15
C ALA A 153 7.68 18.45 -4.02
N ASP A 154 8.87 18.34 -3.42
CA ASP A 154 9.87 19.41 -3.47
C ASP A 154 10.56 19.50 -4.84
N GLY A 155 11.51 20.43 -4.97
CA GLY A 155 12.25 20.66 -6.22
C GLY A 155 13.12 19.47 -6.68
N ASN A 156 13.26 18.42 -5.87
CA ASN A 156 13.96 17.19 -6.23
C ASN A 156 13.00 16.04 -6.61
N GLY A 157 11.69 16.31 -6.57
CA GLY A 157 10.64 15.32 -6.80
C GLY A 157 10.40 14.42 -5.59
N VAL A 158 10.87 14.78 -4.39
CA VAL A 158 10.60 14.02 -3.17
C VAL A 158 9.33 14.55 -2.53
N ALA A 159 8.39 13.66 -2.25
CA ALA A 159 7.12 13.97 -1.60
C ALA A 159 6.89 13.05 -0.41
N GLU A 160 6.05 13.50 0.52
CA GLU A 160 5.61 12.67 1.63
C GLU A 160 4.60 11.62 1.15
N LEU A 161 4.83 10.36 1.51
CA LEU A 161 3.90 9.24 1.37
C LEU A 161 3.36 8.88 2.74
N ARG A 162 2.03 8.80 2.87
CA ARG A 162 1.35 8.34 4.09
C ARG A 162 0.84 6.92 3.89
N ILE A 163 1.30 5.99 4.73
CA ILE A 163 0.94 4.57 4.66
C ILE A 163 0.02 4.21 5.83
N ALA A 164 -1.02 3.43 5.54
CA ALA A 164 -2.14 3.08 6.42
C ALA A 164 -2.93 4.30 6.92
N TYR A 165 -2.92 5.38 6.13
CA TYR A 165 -3.82 6.52 6.21
C TYR A 165 -4.66 6.55 4.94
N VAL A 166 -5.99 6.53 5.08
CA VAL A 166 -6.92 6.74 3.96
C VAL A 166 -7.77 7.97 4.30
N GLY A 167 -7.32 9.14 3.87
CA GLY A 167 -8.11 10.37 3.82
C GLY A 167 -9.19 10.29 2.73
N PRO A 168 -10.11 11.28 2.67
CA PRO A 168 -11.19 11.28 1.69
C PRO A 168 -10.63 11.36 0.27
N VAL A 169 -10.68 10.25 -0.47
CA VAL A 169 -10.30 10.20 -1.89
C VAL A 169 -11.40 10.86 -2.72
N PRO A 170 -11.11 11.81 -3.62
CA PRO A 170 -12.06 12.24 -4.65
C PRO A 170 -12.44 11.01 -5.45
N ALA A 171 -13.71 10.59 -5.36
CA ALA A 171 -14.19 9.32 -5.90
C ALA A 171 -13.69 9.08 -7.34
N ALA A 172 -12.80 8.10 -7.50
CA ALA A 172 -12.72 7.38 -8.76
C ALA A 172 -14.13 6.83 -9.03
N GLN A 173 -14.66 7.07 -10.23
CA GLN A 173 -16.03 6.75 -10.64
C GLN A 173 -16.44 5.32 -10.25
N GLY A 174 -17.13 5.22 -9.13
CA GLY A 174 -18.04 4.15 -8.78
C GLY A 174 -19.26 4.84 -8.17
N THR A 175 -20.41 4.72 -8.82
CA THR A 175 -21.66 5.36 -8.37
C THR A 175 -21.94 4.94 -6.93
N ALA A 176 -21.73 5.84 -5.97
CA ALA A 176 -22.20 5.64 -4.60
C ALA A 176 -23.70 5.39 -4.65
N GLY A 177 -24.17 4.30 -4.03
CA GLY A 177 -25.59 4.02 -3.88
C GLY A 177 -26.30 5.19 -3.18
N PRO A 178 -27.60 5.39 -3.42
CA PRO A 178 -28.34 6.51 -2.83
C PRO A 178 -28.20 6.50 -1.30
N GLN A 179 -27.91 7.67 -0.73
CA GLN A 179 -27.85 7.87 0.71
C GLN A 179 -29.17 7.42 1.35
N GLY A 180 -29.10 6.55 2.36
CA GLY A 180 -30.28 6.09 3.09
C GLY A 180 -31.07 7.25 3.70
N PRO A 181 -32.40 7.12 3.85
CA PRO A 181 -33.23 8.21 4.38
C PRO A 181 -32.78 8.61 5.79
N LYS A 182 -32.78 9.92 6.05
CA LYS A 182 -32.49 10.49 7.36
C LYS A 182 -33.54 10.01 8.36
N GLY A 183 -33.11 9.47 9.50
CA GLY A 183 -34.02 9.02 10.56
C GLY A 183 -34.89 10.15 11.10
N ASP A 184 -36.13 9.83 11.48
CA ASP A 184 -37.11 10.80 11.97
C ASP A 184 -36.63 11.50 13.26
N PRO A 185 -36.96 12.79 13.46
CA PRO A 185 -36.69 13.48 14.72
C PRO A 185 -37.41 12.80 15.89
N GLY A 186 -36.72 12.63 17.03
CA GLY A 186 -37.33 12.10 18.24
C GLY A 186 -38.47 13.00 18.75
N PRO A 187 -39.48 12.45 19.46
CA PRO A 187 -40.61 13.22 19.94
C PRO A 187 -40.18 14.29 20.94
N GLN A 188 -40.80 15.46 20.85
CA GLN A 188 -40.56 16.59 21.73
C GLN A 188 -41.04 16.27 23.15
N GLY A 189 -40.19 16.49 24.16
CA GLY A 189 -40.55 16.32 25.56
C GLY A 189 -41.66 17.29 26.00
N GLU A 190 -42.57 16.83 26.85
CA GLU A 190 -43.69 17.62 27.36
C GLU A 190 -43.21 18.82 28.22
N PRO A 191 -43.91 19.97 28.19
CA PRO A 191 -43.56 21.12 29.01
C PRO A 191 -43.73 20.83 30.50
N GLY A 192 -42.71 21.16 31.31
CA GLY A 192 -42.83 21.14 32.77
C GLY A 192 -43.76 22.26 33.29
N PRO A 193 -44.48 22.05 34.40
CA PRO A 193 -45.40 23.05 34.94
C PRO A 193 -44.67 24.28 35.51
N GLN A 194 -45.33 25.43 35.42
CA GLN A 194 -44.80 26.74 35.83
C GLN A 194 -44.79 26.91 37.36
N GLY A 195 -43.62 27.26 37.92
CA GLY A 195 -43.44 27.64 39.32
C GLY A 195 -42.78 29.02 39.46
N GLU A 196 -43.17 29.76 40.51
CA GLU A 196 -42.84 31.17 40.76
C GLU A 196 -41.34 31.45 41.00
N THR A 197 -40.90 32.66 40.63
CA THR A 197 -39.49 33.08 40.56
C THR A 197 -38.81 33.15 41.93
N GLY A 198 -37.92 32.19 42.19
CA GLY A 198 -36.87 32.28 43.22
C GLY A 198 -35.52 32.74 42.64
N PRO A 199 -34.56 33.17 43.46
CA PRO A 199 -33.23 33.59 42.99
C PRO A 199 -32.52 32.46 42.23
N GLN A 200 -31.75 32.81 41.20
CA GLN A 200 -31.12 31.86 40.29
C GLN A 200 -30.24 30.85 41.05
N GLY A 201 -30.62 29.56 40.99
CA GLY A 201 -29.83 28.47 41.54
C GLY A 201 -28.55 28.21 40.75
N PRO A 202 -27.54 27.54 41.35
CA PRO A 202 -26.29 27.21 40.67
C PRO A 202 -26.55 26.32 39.44
N VAL A 203 -25.68 26.45 38.43
CA VAL A 203 -25.73 25.66 37.20
C VAL A 203 -25.71 24.16 37.55
N GLY A 204 -26.69 23.42 37.02
CA GLY A 204 -26.80 21.97 37.24
C GLY A 204 -25.62 21.19 36.66
N PRO A 205 -25.33 19.98 37.18
CA PRO A 205 -24.23 19.15 36.69
C PRO A 205 -24.44 18.74 35.23
N GLU A 206 -23.34 18.53 34.51
CA GLU A 206 -23.36 18.05 33.13
C GLU A 206 -24.09 16.70 33.03
N GLY A 207 -24.95 16.55 32.01
CA GLY A 207 -25.74 15.34 31.81
C GLY A 207 -24.88 14.12 31.48
N PRO A 208 -25.34 12.89 31.78
CA PRO A 208 -24.60 11.69 31.46
C PRO A 208 -24.41 11.54 29.95
N LYS A 209 -23.23 11.06 29.55
CA LYS A 209 -22.90 10.76 28.15
C LYS A 209 -23.90 9.74 27.58
N GLY A 210 -24.44 10.02 26.40
CA GLY A 210 -25.39 9.15 25.72
C GLY A 210 -24.84 7.74 25.44
N PRO A 211 -25.71 6.73 25.29
CA PRO A 211 -25.30 5.35 25.02
C PRO A 211 -24.54 5.26 23.69
N LYS A 212 -23.60 4.31 23.63
CA LYS A 212 -22.86 4.00 22.41
C LYS A 212 -23.84 3.43 21.36
N GLY A 213 -23.76 3.92 20.12
CA GLY A 213 -24.60 3.43 19.03
C GLY A 213 -24.34 1.95 18.71
N ASP A 214 -25.38 1.29 18.18
CA ASP A 214 -25.36 -0.13 17.82
C ASP A 214 -24.34 -0.44 16.71
N GLN A 215 -23.83 -1.67 16.71
CA GLN A 215 -22.94 -2.16 15.68
C GLN A 215 -23.70 -2.26 14.33
N GLY A 216 -23.09 -1.77 13.25
CA GLY A 216 -23.67 -1.86 11.91
C GLY A 216 -23.86 -3.30 11.42
N PRO A 217 -24.74 -3.52 10.43
CA PRO A 217 -25.02 -4.85 9.89
C PRO A 217 -23.76 -5.49 9.26
N ALA A 218 -23.70 -6.82 9.30
CA ALA A 218 -22.64 -7.56 8.61
C ALA A 218 -22.69 -7.31 7.09
N GLY A 219 -21.51 -7.16 6.46
CA GLY A 219 -21.40 -6.97 5.02
C GLY A 219 -21.86 -8.17 4.19
N PRO A 220 -22.13 -8.00 2.88
CA PRO A 220 -22.58 -9.08 2.00
C PRO A 220 -21.51 -10.19 1.89
N SER A 221 -21.96 -11.44 1.90
CA SER A 221 -21.09 -12.61 1.67
C SER A 221 -20.71 -12.72 0.20
N TYR A 222 -19.43 -12.90 -0.09
CA TYR A 222 -18.92 -13.20 -1.44
C TYR A 222 -18.55 -14.67 -1.56
N THR A 223 -19.07 -15.35 -2.59
CA THR A 223 -18.68 -16.72 -2.94
C THR A 223 -17.88 -16.68 -4.24
N LEU A 224 -16.65 -17.19 -4.22
CA LEU A 224 -15.77 -17.22 -5.40
C LEU A 224 -16.33 -18.21 -6.45
N PRO A 225 -16.71 -17.77 -7.66
CA PRO A 225 -17.16 -18.66 -8.72
C PRO A 225 -15.99 -19.47 -9.30
N ALA A 226 -16.28 -20.60 -9.95
CA ALA A 226 -15.28 -21.33 -10.72
C ALA A 226 -14.90 -20.55 -11.99
N ALA A 227 -13.64 -20.66 -12.43
CA ALA A 227 -13.19 -20.04 -13.67
C ALA A 227 -13.94 -20.61 -14.89
N ALA A 228 -14.34 -19.73 -15.81
CA ALA A 228 -14.93 -20.08 -17.09
C ALA A 228 -14.28 -19.23 -18.21
N ALA A 229 -14.41 -19.67 -19.46
CA ALA A 229 -13.78 -18.98 -20.61
C ALA A 229 -14.16 -17.49 -20.72
N ALA A 230 -15.37 -17.12 -20.26
CA ALA A 230 -15.89 -15.76 -20.31
C ALA A 230 -16.00 -15.10 -18.93
N THR A 231 -15.54 -15.73 -17.84
CA THR A 231 -15.73 -15.23 -16.48
C THR A 231 -14.56 -15.61 -15.57
N LEU A 232 -13.95 -14.61 -14.94
CA LEU A 232 -12.90 -14.83 -13.95
C LEU A 232 -13.46 -15.60 -12.75
N GLY A 233 -12.67 -16.55 -12.26
CA GLY A 233 -13.04 -17.38 -11.11
C GLY A 233 -11.85 -18.18 -10.59
N GLY A 234 -12.07 -18.96 -9.54
CA GLY A 234 -11.07 -19.83 -8.94
C GLY A 234 -10.85 -21.11 -9.74
N VAL A 235 -9.62 -21.63 -9.69
CA VAL A 235 -9.24 -22.98 -10.11
C VAL A 235 -8.84 -23.80 -8.89
N LYS A 236 -8.91 -25.13 -8.98
CA LYS A 236 -8.43 -26.01 -7.91
C LYS A 236 -6.91 -26.17 -8.02
N GLN A 237 -6.26 -26.50 -6.91
CA GLN A 237 -4.86 -26.91 -6.96
C GLN A 237 -4.73 -28.21 -7.75
N MET A 238 -3.74 -28.26 -8.66
CA MET A 238 -3.45 -29.45 -9.45
C MET A 238 -2.84 -30.56 -8.57
N ALA A 239 -3.13 -31.82 -8.89
CA ALA A 239 -2.44 -32.95 -8.27
C ALA A 239 -0.94 -32.93 -8.60
N ALA A 240 -0.11 -33.45 -7.69
CA ALA A 240 1.32 -33.57 -7.95
C ALA A 240 1.60 -34.47 -9.16
N ILE A 241 2.46 -34.01 -10.05
CA ILE A 241 2.97 -34.78 -11.19
C ILE A 241 4.43 -35.09 -10.89
N ALA A 242 4.84 -36.33 -11.13
CA ALA A 242 6.22 -36.74 -10.90
C ALA A 242 7.19 -35.99 -11.83
N ASP A 243 8.33 -35.58 -11.29
CA ASP A 243 9.43 -35.05 -12.11
C ASP A 243 9.93 -36.12 -13.08
N LEU A 244 10.21 -35.70 -14.31
CA LEU A 244 10.70 -36.58 -15.35
C LEU A 244 12.20 -36.78 -15.17
N SER A 245 12.62 -38.03 -14.96
CA SER A 245 14.03 -38.45 -14.90
C SER A 245 14.59 -38.87 -16.26
N ALA A 246 13.75 -38.91 -17.30
CA ALA A 246 14.08 -39.25 -18.68
C ALA A 246 13.39 -38.28 -19.66
N ALA A 247 13.71 -38.40 -20.95
CA ALA A 247 13.06 -37.59 -21.98
C ALA A 247 11.53 -37.76 -21.94
N PRO A 248 10.75 -36.67 -22.02
CA PRO A 248 9.30 -36.70 -21.89
C PRO A 248 8.66 -37.55 -22.98
N THR A 249 7.77 -38.45 -22.57
CA THR A 249 6.96 -39.26 -23.48
C THR A 249 5.63 -38.58 -23.79
N GLN A 250 4.94 -39.04 -24.84
CA GLN A 250 3.57 -38.61 -25.12
C GLN A 250 2.62 -38.92 -23.96
N GLN A 251 2.87 -40.00 -23.21
CA GLN A 251 2.06 -40.37 -22.07
C GLN A 251 2.21 -39.37 -20.92
N ASP A 252 3.43 -38.87 -20.68
CA ASP A 252 3.69 -37.85 -19.65
C ASP A 252 2.96 -36.55 -19.95
N PHE A 253 2.96 -36.15 -21.23
CA PHE A 253 2.19 -34.99 -21.69
C PHE A 253 0.68 -35.18 -21.51
N ASN A 254 0.15 -36.37 -21.83
CA ASN A 254 -1.26 -36.68 -21.64
C ASN A 254 -1.65 -36.68 -20.14
N ASN A 255 -0.76 -37.16 -19.27
CA ASN A 255 -0.97 -37.14 -17.81
C ASN A 255 -1.04 -35.70 -17.28
N LEU A 256 -0.17 -34.81 -17.75
CA LEU A 256 -0.22 -33.38 -17.42
C LEU A 256 -1.53 -32.74 -17.89
N LEU A 257 -1.95 -33.02 -19.13
CA LEU A 257 -3.17 -32.46 -19.68
C LEU A 257 -4.42 -32.92 -18.90
N ALA A 258 -4.45 -34.18 -18.45
CA ALA A 258 -5.50 -34.71 -17.60
C ALA A 258 -5.53 -34.03 -16.22
N ALA A 259 -4.37 -33.78 -15.61
CA ALA A 259 -4.26 -33.09 -14.33
C ALA A 259 -4.76 -31.64 -14.41
N LEU A 260 -4.38 -30.91 -15.46
CA LEU A 260 -4.82 -29.52 -15.70
C LEU A 260 -6.34 -29.41 -15.93
N ARG A 261 -6.93 -30.35 -16.68
CA ARG A 261 -8.40 -30.42 -16.87
C ARG A 261 -9.13 -30.72 -15.56
N THR A 262 -8.61 -31.65 -14.76
CA THR A 262 -9.19 -32.00 -13.45
C THR A 262 -9.16 -30.80 -12.48
N ALA A 263 -8.13 -29.96 -12.57
CA ALA A 263 -8.00 -28.75 -11.78
C ALA A 263 -8.90 -27.58 -12.26
N GLY A 264 -9.58 -27.72 -13.40
CA GLY A 264 -10.36 -26.66 -14.03
C GLY A 264 -9.52 -25.57 -14.70
N MET A 265 -8.24 -25.84 -14.96
CA MET A 265 -7.32 -24.90 -15.62
C MET A 265 -7.43 -24.94 -17.14
N LEU A 266 -7.94 -26.03 -17.70
CA LEU A 266 -8.21 -26.21 -19.13
C LEU A 266 -9.63 -26.73 -19.33
N ALA A 267 -10.24 -26.35 -20.45
CA ALA A 267 -11.54 -26.87 -20.84
C ALA A 267 -11.49 -28.39 -21.08
N THR A 268 -12.56 -29.09 -20.69
CA THR A 268 -12.81 -30.47 -21.09
C THR A 268 -13.31 -30.46 -22.54
N SER A 269 -12.38 -30.54 -23.50
CA SER A 269 -12.68 -30.86 -24.90
C SER A 269 -13.17 -32.29 -25.04
#